data_AF-A0A3M0WYZ2-F1
#
_entry.id   AF-A0A3M0WYZ2-F1
#
_cell.length_a   1.000
_cell.length_b   1.000
_cell.length_c   1.000
_cell.angle_alpha   90.00
_cell.angle_beta   90.00
_cell.angle_gamma   90.00
#
_symmetry.space_group_name_H-M   'P 1'
#
loop_
_entity.id
_entity.type
_entity.pdbx_description
1 polymer ?
#
loop_
_entity_poly.entity_id
_entity_poly.type
_entity_poly.pdbx_seq_one_letter_code
_entity_poly.pdbx_strand_id
1 'polypeptide(L)'
;IHLKAAEVITEGLKELGIMKGNTQDAVNEGAHALFFPHGLGHMLGLDVHDMEGLGENYVGYNGEIKRSSQFGLAYLRLAKKHRPGFVFTVEPGIYFIPALIDQWKKENKHEQFINYSKVEEYLDFGGVRIEDNILVTEDGHRVLGKPIPKTVEEVESVCNS
;
A
#
# COMPACT_ATOMS: atom_id res chain seq x y z
N ILE A 1 -0.83 10.05 3.00
CA ILE A 1 0.36 9.21 2.71
C ILE A 1 -0.02 8.00 1.85
N HIS A 2 -1.06 7.23 2.17
CA HIS A 2 -1.50 6.10 1.35
C HIS A 2 -1.64 6.42 -0.16
N LEU A 3 -2.37 7.48 -0.52
CA LEU A 3 -2.49 7.90 -1.93
C LEU A 3 -1.14 8.25 -2.56
N LYS A 4 -0.20 8.80 -1.78
CA LYS A 4 1.14 9.08 -2.29
C LYS A 4 1.93 7.80 -2.59
N ALA A 5 1.80 6.78 -1.74
CA ALA A 5 2.37 5.47 -1.99
C ALA A 5 1.74 4.83 -3.25
N ALA A 6 0.43 4.95 -3.41
CA ALA A 6 -0.28 4.48 -4.61
C ALA A 6 0.20 5.18 -5.90
N GLU A 7 0.45 6.50 -5.87
CA GLU A 7 1.05 7.23 -6.98
C GLU A 7 2.45 6.72 -7.33
N VAL A 8 3.32 6.54 -6.33
CA VAL A 8 4.69 6.03 -6.54
C VAL A 8 4.67 4.62 -7.12
N ILE A 9 3.82 3.74 -6.59
CA ILE A 9 3.62 2.39 -7.13
C ILE A 9 3.12 2.46 -8.58
N THR A 10 2.16 3.34 -8.87
CA THR A 10 1.58 3.50 -10.21
C THR A 10 2.64 3.98 -11.21
N GLU A 11 3.50 4.94 -10.84
CA GLU A 11 4.61 5.38 -11.71
C GLU A 11 5.60 4.24 -11.97
N GLY A 12 6.03 3.51 -10.94
CA GLY A 12 6.92 2.36 -11.13
C GLY A 12 6.32 1.29 -12.04
N LEU A 13 5.02 0.99 -11.88
CA LEU A 13 4.32 0.05 -12.76
C LEU A 13 4.15 0.57 -14.19
N LYS A 14 4.11 1.89 -14.40
CA LYS A 14 4.12 2.50 -15.74
C LYS A 14 5.47 2.36 -16.40
N GLU A 15 6.57 2.53 -15.66
CA GLU A 15 7.93 2.30 -16.18
C GLU A 15 8.12 0.85 -16.65
N LEU A 16 7.45 -0.11 -16.01
CA LEU A 16 7.40 -1.51 -16.42
C LEU A 16 6.40 -1.83 -17.55
N GLY A 17 5.60 -0.84 -17.98
CA GLY A 17 4.55 -0.99 -19.00
C GLY A 17 3.30 -1.75 -18.54
N ILE A 18 3.17 -2.01 -17.24
CA ILE A 18 2.05 -2.73 -16.60
C ILE A 18 0.85 -1.80 -16.42
N MET A 19 1.11 -0.53 -16.09
CA MET A 19 0.12 0.54 -16.06
C MET A 19 0.40 1.60 -17.13
N LYS A 20 -0.57 2.45 -17.41
CA LYS A 20 -0.51 3.50 -18.45
C LYS A 20 -1.43 4.68 -18.11
N GLY A 21 -1.34 5.75 -18.89
CA GLY A 21 -2.17 6.95 -18.72
C GLY A 21 -1.67 7.91 -17.64
N ASN A 22 -2.55 8.81 -17.18
CA ASN A 22 -2.25 9.76 -16.11
C ASN A 22 -2.32 9.07 -14.74
N THR A 23 -1.29 9.25 -13.93
CA THR A 23 -1.11 8.60 -12.63
C THR A 23 -2.13 9.07 -11.61
N GLN A 24 -2.38 10.37 -11.54
CA GLN A 24 -3.33 10.93 -10.57
C GLN A 24 -4.74 10.44 -10.88
N ASP A 25 -5.13 10.40 -12.16
CA ASP A 25 -6.43 9.90 -12.60
C ASP A 25 -6.57 8.40 -12.28
N ALA A 26 -5.56 7.59 -12.58
CA ALA A 26 -5.53 6.17 -12.26
C ALA A 26 -5.68 5.90 -10.75
N VAL A 27 -4.99 6.69 -9.91
CA VAL A 27 -5.09 6.57 -8.45
C VAL A 27 -6.46 7.02 -7.96
N ASN A 28 -6.97 8.17 -8.44
CA ASN A 28 -8.28 8.71 -8.08
C ASN A 28 -9.42 7.76 -8.44
N GLU A 29 -9.33 7.08 -9.59
CA GLU A 29 -10.33 6.10 -10.03
C GLU A 29 -10.18 4.73 -9.33
N GLY A 30 -9.06 4.49 -8.62
CA GLY A 30 -8.83 3.27 -7.86
C GLY A 30 -8.15 2.13 -8.65
N ALA A 31 -7.59 2.41 -9.84
CA ALA A 31 -6.94 1.42 -10.68
C ALA A 31 -5.72 0.77 -10.01
N HIS A 32 -4.98 1.53 -9.21
CA HIS A 32 -3.84 1.07 -8.42
C HIS A 32 -4.19 -0.09 -7.47
N ALA A 33 -5.45 -0.18 -7.03
CA ALA A 33 -5.89 -1.15 -6.04
C ALA A 33 -5.86 -2.60 -6.56
N LEU A 34 -5.72 -2.81 -7.87
CA LEU A 34 -5.43 -4.15 -8.42
C LEU A 34 -4.12 -4.71 -7.85
N PHE A 35 -3.12 -3.84 -7.68
CA PHE A 35 -1.76 -4.21 -7.27
C PHE A 35 -1.48 -3.89 -5.80
N PHE A 36 -2.17 -2.89 -5.24
CA PHE A 36 -2.06 -2.47 -3.84
C PHE A 36 -3.43 -2.50 -3.16
N PRO A 37 -3.97 -3.70 -2.84
CA PRO A 37 -5.38 -3.87 -2.43
C PRO A 37 -5.64 -3.60 -0.95
N HIS A 38 -4.62 -3.22 -0.17
CA HIS A 38 -4.71 -3.03 1.27
C HIS A 38 -4.31 -1.61 1.70
N GLY A 39 -4.60 -1.26 2.96
CA GLY A 39 -4.16 0.00 3.56
C GLY A 39 -2.64 0.12 3.66
N LEU A 40 -2.11 1.35 3.71
CA LEU A 40 -0.66 1.58 3.82
C LEU A 40 -0.06 1.12 5.16
N GLY A 41 -0.90 0.97 6.18
CA GLY A 41 -0.49 0.52 7.49
C GLY A 41 -1.55 0.79 8.54
N HIS A 42 -1.21 0.51 9.79
CA HIS A 42 -2.11 0.55 10.93
C HIS A 42 -1.38 0.95 12.21
N MET A 43 -2.13 1.40 13.22
CA MET A 43 -1.59 1.63 14.56
C MET A 43 -0.95 0.33 15.09
N LEU A 44 0.15 0.48 15.83
CA LEU A 44 0.91 -0.61 16.41
C LEU A 44 1.21 -0.30 17.87
N GLY A 45 0.97 -1.27 18.75
CA GLY A 45 1.13 -1.08 20.20
C GLY A 45 1.19 -2.42 20.93
N LEU A 46 0.26 -2.63 21.87
CA LEU A 46 0.16 -3.90 22.58
C LEU A 46 -0.45 -4.98 21.67
N ASP A 47 -1.35 -4.59 20.76
CA ASP A 47 -1.80 -5.45 19.67
C ASP A 47 -1.08 -5.09 18.36
N VAL A 48 -0.95 -6.07 17.45
CA VAL A 48 -0.37 -5.85 16.10
C VAL A 48 -1.18 -4.80 15.35
N HIS A 49 -2.50 -5.01 15.25
CA HIS A 49 -3.45 -3.97 14.88
C HIS A 49 -3.98 -3.31 16.16
N ASP A 50 -3.27 -2.29 16.64
CA ASP A 50 -3.52 -1.75 17.98
C ASP A 50 -4.96 -1.26 18.15
N MET A 51 -5.61 -1.69 19.23
CA MET A 51 -6.99 -1.33 19.58
C MET A 51 -8.05 -1.74 18.54
N GLU A 52 -7.76 -2.65 17.61
CA GLU A 52 -8.72 -3.09 16.58
C GLU A 52 -10.03 -3.63 17.17
N GLY A 53 -9.98 -4.27 18.35
CA GLY A 53 -11.15 -4.78 19.06
C GLY A 53 -12.16 -3.70 19.50
N LEU A 54 -11.74 -2.43 19.57
CA LEU A 54 -12.66 -1.30 19.81
C LEU A 54 -13.37 -0.85 18.53
N GLY A 55 -12.94 -1.35 17.38
CA GLY A 55 -13.43 -1.02 16.04
C GLY A 55 -12.48 -0.08 15.30
N GLU A 56 -12.01 -0.51 14.12
CA GLU A 56 -11.05 0.23 13.30
C GLU A 56 -11.49 1.68 12.99
N ASN A 57 -12.79 1.96 12.86
CA ASN A 57 -13.28 3.31 12.62
C ASN A 57 -13.05 4.25 13.82
N TYR A 58 -13.16 3.74 15.06
CA TYR A 58 -12.89 4.55 16.24
C TYR A 58 -11.39 4.85 16.39
N VAL A 59 -10.54 3.90 16.01
CA VAL A 59 -9.08 4.00 16.11
C VAL A 59 -8.51 4.84 14.96
N GLY A 60 -8.86 4.52 13.72
CA GLY A 60 -8.26 5.07 12.51
C GLY A 60 -8.92 6.32 11.94
N TYR A 61 -10.15 6.63 12.36
CA TYR A 61 -10.99 7.67 11.75
C TYR A 61 -11.65 8.57 12.81
N ASN A 62 -12.21 9.70 12.39
CA ASN A 62 -12.87 10.66 13.27
C ASN A 62 -14.09 11.29 12.58
N GLY A 63 -14.74 12.27 13.22
CA GLY A 63 -15.90 12.96 12.63
C GLY A 63 -15.59 13.74 11.34
N GLU A 64 -14.31 14.05 11.08
CA GLU A 64 -13.87 14.83 9.91
C GLU A 64 -13.53 13.92 8.72
N ILE A 65 -12.91 12.77 8.98
CA ILE A 65 -12.42 11.84 7.96
C ILE A 65 -13.25 10.56 8.03
N LYS A 66 -14.00 10.30 6.96
CA LYS A 66 -14.80 9.08 6.79
C LYS A 66 -14.05 8.07 5.93
N ARG A 67 -14.26 6.79 6.23
CA ARG A 67 -13.72 5.68 5.43
C ARG A 67 -14.29 5.73 4.00
N SER A 68 -13.40 5.55 3.03
CA SER A 68 -13.78 5.45 1.62
C SER A 68 -14.49 4.12 1.35
N SER A 69 -15.39 4.10 0.37
CA SER A 69 -15.96 2.86 -0.18
C SER A 69 -15.17 2.31 -1.37
N GLN A 70 -14.15 3.03 -1.84
CA GLN A 70 -13.31 2.60 -2.96
C GLN A 70 -12.43 1.41 -2.52
N PHE A 71 -12.43 0.34 -3.31
CA PHE A 71 -11.55 -0.82 -3.09
C PHE A 71 -10.07 -0.40 -3.01
N GLY A 72 -9.28 -1.09 -2.17
CA GLY A 72 -7.94 -0.64 -1.77
C GLY A 72 -8.01 0.38 -0.63
N LEU A 73 -8.48 1.61 -0.93
CA LEU A 73 -8.52 2.70 0.05
C LEU A 73 -9.46 2.43 1.23
N ALA A 74 -10.53 1.66 1.01
CA ALA A 74 -11.47 1.23 2.05
C ALA A 74 -10.81 0.41 3.16
N TYR A 75 -9.66 -0.22 2.88
CA TYR A 75 -8.91 -1.03 3.84
C TYR A 75 -7.82 -0.24 4.59
N LEU A 76 -7.76 1.09 4.42
CA LEU A 76 -6.87 1.93 5.22
C LEU A 76 -7.31 1.90 6.69
N ARG A 77 -6.38 1.58 7.59
CA ARG A 77 -6.67 1.43 9.03
C ARG A 77 -6.33 2.68 9.84
N LEU A 78 -5.58 3.62 9.28
CA LEU A 78 -5.24 4.90 9.90
C LEU A 78 -5.36 6.04 8.89
N ALA A 79 -6.42 6.83 9.01
CA ALA A 79 -6.67 8.01 8.17
C ALA A 79 -6.59 9.33 8.96
N LYS A 80 -6.64 9.28 10.31
CA LYS A 80 -6.44 10.43 11.19
C LYS A 80 -5.14 11.16 10.87
N LYS A 81 -5.15 12.48 11.07
CA LYS A 81 -3.92 13.27 11.08
C LYS A 81 -2.97 12.74 12.15
N HIS A 82 -1.74 12.41 11.74
CA HIS A 82 -0.70 11.90 12.62
C HIS A 82 -0.34 12.93 13.68
N ARG A 83 0.00 12.45 14.88
CA ARG A 83 0.44 13.28 16.01
C ARG A 83 1.68 12.64 16.64
N PRO A 84 2.57 13.45 17.26
CA PRO A 84 3.70 12.92 18.01
C PRO A 84 3.26 11.85 19.01
N GLY A 85 4.06 10.79 19.13
CA GLY A 85 3.75 9.63 19.97
C GLY A 85 2.95 8.52 19.27
N PHE A 86 2.41 8.75 18.07
CA PHE A 86 1.80 7.69 17.29
C PHE A 86 2.86 6.67 16.86
N VAL A 87 2.53 5.38 17.00
CA VAL A 87 3.32 4.28 16.46
C VAL A 87 2.44 3.51 15.48
N PHE A 88 2.93 3.32 14.26
CA PHE A 88 2.21 2.61 13.20
C PHE A 88 3.16 1.97 12.19
N THR A 89 2.64 1.02 11.42
CA THR A 89 3.34 0.37 10.31
C THR A 89 3.30 1.24 9.05
N VAL A 90 4.37 1.19 8.26
CA VAL A 90 4.39 1.70 6.87
C VAL A 90 4.79 0.54 5.99
N GLU A 91 3.82 0.03 5.23
CA GLU A 91 3.90 -1.28 4.58
C GLU A 91 3.38 -1.26 3.13
N PRO A 92 3.89 -0.40 2.23
CA PRO A 92 3.49 -0.45 0.83
C PRO A 92 3.81 -1.82 0.22
N GLY A 93 2.89 -2.32 -0.62
CA GLY A 93 3.05 -3.62 -1.28
C GLY A 93 2.49 -3.64 -2.69
N ILE A 94 3.10 -4.47 -3.52
CA ILE A 94 2.70 -4.74 -4.91
C ILE A 94 2.48 -6.24 -5.05
N TYR A 95 1.29 -6.65 -5.48
CA TYR A 95 0.94 -8.06 -5.64
C TYR A 95 0.28 -8.30 -6.98
N PHE A 96 0.55 -9.46 -7.55
CA PHE A 96 -0.11 -9.98 -8.74
C PHE A 96 -1.01 -11.14 -8.30
N ILE A 97 -2.22 -10.81 -7.84
CA ILE A 97 -3.17 -11.79 -7.30
C ILE A 97 -3.99 -12.36 -8.48
N PRO A 98 -3.78 -13.62 -8.91
CA PRO A 98 -4.36 -14.11 -10.16
C PRO A 98 -5.89 -14.06 -10.19
N ALA A 99 -6.54 -14.39 -9.07
CA ALA A 99 -8.00 -14.36 -8.98
C ALA A 99 -8.58 -12.95 -9.11
N LEU A 100 -7.90 -11.94 -8.55
CA LEU A 100 -8.34 -10.53 -8.64
C LEU A 100 -8.10 -9.97 -10.04
N ILE A 101 -6.97 -10.30 -10.65
CA ILE A 101 -6.63 -9.91 -12.03
C ILE A 101 -7.62 -10.51 -13.02
N ASP A 102 -7.91 -11.81 -12.92
CA ASP A 102 -8.88 -12.49 -13.78
C ASP A 102 -10.28 -11.87 -13.65
N GLN A 103 -10.71 -11.57 -12.42
CA GLN A 103 -11.97 -10.87 -12.18
C GLN A 103 -12.01 -9.49 -12.85
N TRP A 104 -11.01 -8.63 -12.57
CA TRP A 104 -11.00 -7.26 -13.09
C TRP A 104 -10.87 -7.21 -14.62
N LYS A 105 -10.12 -8.16 -15.20
CA LYS A 105 -10.00 -8.32 -16.65
C LYS A 105 -11.34 -8.70 -17.29
N LYS A 106 -12.09 -9.66 -16.71
CA LYS A 106 -13.43 -10.05 -17.20
C LYS A 106 -14.44 -8.91 -17.11
N GLU A 107 -14.29 -8.04 -16.12
CA GLU A 107 -15.12 -6.85 -15.93
C GLU A 107 -14.67 -5.66 -16.81
N ASN A 108 -13.60 -5.78 -17.60
CA ASN A 108 -12.95 -4.69 -18.33
C ASN A 108 -12.66 -3.47 -17.43
N LYS A 109 -12.28 -3.71 -16.18
CA LYS A 109 -12.12 -2.66 -15.17
C LYS A 109 -10.83 -1.88 -15.42
N HIS A 110 -10.94 -0.56 -15.55
CA HIS A 110 -9.81 0.36 -15.70
C HIS A 110 -8.84 0.04 -16.86
N GLU A 111 -9.33 -0.50 -17.98
CA GLU A 111 -8.50 -0.83 -19.16
C GLU A 111 -7.73 0.37 -19.75
N GLN A 112 -8.22 1.58 -19.50
CA GLN A 112 -7.53 2.81 -19.87
C GLN A 112 -6.23 3.03 -19.07
N PHE A 113 -6.11 2.43 -17.88
CA PHE A 113 -4.94 2.55 -17.00
C PHE A 113 -4.14 1.26 -16.83
N ILE A 114 -4.74 0.10 -17.10
CA ILE A 114 -4.12 -1.21 -16.86
C ILE A 114 -3.84 -1.89 -18.19
N ASN A 115 -2.61 -2.37 -18.37
CA ASN A 115 -2.23 -3.18 -19.52
C ASN A 115 -2.33 -4.67 -19.15
N TYR A 116 -3.55 -5.24 -19.25
CA TYR A 116 -3.79 -6.62 -18.84
C TYR A 116 -2.91 -7.65 -19.58
N SER A 117 -2.57 -7.41 -20.85
CA SER A 117 -1.65 -8.28 -21.59
C SER A 117 -0.26 -8.33 -20.94
N LYS A 118 0.24 -7.19 -20.43
CA LYS A 118 1.51 -7.13 -19.71
C LYS A 118 1.41 -7.72 -18.31
N VAL A 119 0.28 -7.50 -17.62
CA VAL A 119 0.01 -8.07 -16.29
C VAL A 119 0.09 -9.60 -16.31
N GLU A 120 -0.38 -10.24 -17.38
CA GLU A 120 -0.38 -11.71 -17.52
C GLU A 120 1.03 -12.32 -17.47
N GLU A 121 2.07 -11.56 -17.80
CA GLU A 121 3.46 -12.01 -17.70
C GLU A 121 3.97 -12.14 -16.25
N TYR A 122 3.21 -11.63 -15.26
CA TYR A 122 3.62 -11.57 -13.85
C TYR A 122 2.72 -12.40 -12.92
N LEU A 123 1.86 -13.26 -13.44
CA LEU A 123 0.88 -14.01 -12.61
C LEU A 123 1.53 -14.98 -11.61
N ASP A 124 2.76 -15.40 -11.84
CA ASP A 124 3.54 -16.28 -10.96
C ASP A 124 4.50 -15.53 -10.02
N PHE A 125 4.59 -14.19 -10.13
CA PHE A 125 5.49 -13.37 -9.31
C PHE A 125 5.10 -13.35 -7.82
N GLY A 126 3.80 -13.48 -7.52
CA GLY A 126 3.27 -13.32 -6.17
C GLY A 126 3.21 -11.85 -5.76
N GLY A 127 4.23 -11.35 -5.07
CA GLY A 127 4.27 -9.94 -4.65
C GLY A 127 5.40 -9.60 -3.68
N VAL A 128 5.54 -8.30 -3.42
CA VAL A 128 6.54 -7.73 -2.51
C VAL A 128 5.85 -6.76 -1.56
N ARG A 129 6.26 -6.79 -0.29
CA ARG A 129 5.91 -5.80 0.74
C ARG A 129 7.14 -5.50 1.56
N ILE A 130 7.41 -4.23 1.80
CA ILE A 130 8.46 -3.77 2.72
C ILE A 130 7.76 -3.02 3.84
N GLU A 131 7.98 -3.46 5.07
CA GLU A 131 7.27 -2.97 6.24
C GLU A 131 8.25 -2.47 7.30
N ASP A 132 8.06 -1.22 7.72
CA ASP A 132 8.75 -0.61 8.85
C ASP A 132 7.76 -0.20 9.93
N ASN A 133 8.24 -0.21 11.18
CA ASN A 133 7.54 0.35 12.32
C ASN A 133 8.02 1.78 12.56
N ILE A 134 7.10 2.74 12.60
CA ILE A 134 7.45 4.16 12.68
C ILE A 134 6.85 4.78 13.94
N LEU A 135 7.68 5.54 14.68
CA LEU A 135 7.25 6.47 15.72
C LEU A 135 7.22 7.88 15.15
N VAL A 136 6.09 8.59 15.29
CA VAL A 136 5.98 10.01 14.95
C VAL A 136 6.61 10.86 16.06
N THR A 137 7.49 11.78 15.70
CA THR A 137 8.11 12.76 16.59
C THR A 137 7.51 14.16 16.37
N GLU A 138 7.89 15.14 17.19
CA GLU A 138 7.43 16.54 17.06
C GLU A 138 7.76 17.15 15.69
N ASP A 139 8.88 16.75 15.11
CA ASP A 139 9.49 17.32 13.90
C ASP A 139 9.63 16.32 12.75
N GLY A 140 9.13 15.09 12.91
CA GLY A 140 9.28 14.06 11.89
C GLY A 140 8.91 12.67 12.37
N HIS A 141 9.82 11.72 12.17
CA HIS A 141 9.61 10.33 12.51
C HIS A 141 10.91 9.60 12.82
N ARG A 142 10.79 8.47 13.50
CA ARG A 142 11.88 7.53 13.77
C ARG A 142 11.46 6.12 13.38
N VAL A 143 12.28 5.46 12.58
CA VAL A 143 12.14 4.02 12.32
C VAL A 143 12.52 3.25 13.59
N LEU A 144 11.64 2.36 14.02
CA LEU A 144 11.80 1.53 15.20
C LEU A 144 12.43 0.18 14.81
N GLY A 145 13.29 -0.32 15.67
CA GLY A 145 14.02 -1.58 15.44
C GLY A 145 15.35 -1.37 14.72
N LYS A 146 15.99 -2.49 14.37
CA LYS A 146 17.22 -2.47 13.59
C LYS A 146 16.86 -2.23 12.11
N PRO A 147 17.61 -1.39 11.38
CA PRO A 147 17.43 -1.27 9.95
C PRO A 147 17.52 -2.64 9.27
N ILE A 148 16.58 -2.93 8.39
CA ILE A 148 16.64 -4.09 7.49
C ILE A 148 17.25 -3.67 6.15
N PRO A 149 17.96 -4.57 5.44
CA PRO A 149 18.34 -4.38 4.04
C PRO A 149 17.13 -4.01 3.17
N LYS A 150 17.22 -2.95 2.37
CA LYS A 150 16.10 -2.48 1.52
C LYS A 150 16.48 -2.27 0.07
N THR A 151 17.71 -1.84 -0.18
CA THR A 151 18.22 -1.77 -1.54
C THR A 151 18.53 -3.17 -2.07
N VAL A 152 18.50 -3.34 -3.39
CA VAL A 152 18.84 -4.61 -4.04
C VAL A 152 20.23 -5.09 -3.60
N GLU A 153 21.22 -4.19 -3.63
CA GLU A 153 22.59 -4.49 -3.21
C GLU A 153 22.69 -4.96 -1.75
N GLU A 154 22.00 -4.27 -0.81
CA GLU A 154 22.00 -4.69 0.59
C GLU A 154 21.36 -6.06 0.79
N VAL A 155 20.24 -6.34 0.10
CA VAL A 155 19.54 -7.62 0.20
C VAL A 155 20.42 -8.74 -0.37
N GLU A 156 20.99 -8.54 -1.56
CA GLU A 156 21.89 -9.51 -2.18
C GLU A 156 23.13 -9.77 -1.33
N SER A 157 23.72 -8.73 -0.73
CA SER A 157 24.89 -8.88 0.14
C SER A 157 24.62 -9.74 1.38
N VAL A 158 23.41 -9.68 1.94
CA VAL A 158 23.04 -10.45 3.14
C VAL A 158 22.57 -11.87 2.79
N CYS A 159 22.03 -12.10 1.59
CA CYS A 159 21.66 -13.43 1.13
C CYS A 159 22.84 -14.27 0.66
N ASN A 160 23.91 -13.63 0.20
CA ASN A 160 25.11 -14.30 -0.32
C ASN A 160 26.19 -14.56 0.75
N SER A 161 25.95 -14.16 2.01
CA SER A 161 26.85 -14.37 3.16
C SER A 161 26.51 -15.65 3.92
#